data_AF-A0A6I7P5C6-F1
#
_entry.id   AF-A0A6I7P5C6-F1
#
_cell.length_a   1.000
_cell.length_b   1.000
_cell.length_c   1.000
_cell.angle_alpha   90.00
_cell.angle_beta   90.00
_cell.angle_gamma   90.00
#
_symmetry.space_group_name_H-M   'P 1'
#
loop_
_entity.id
_entity.type
_entity.pdbx_description
1 polymer ?
#
loop_
_entity_poly.entity_id
_entity_poly.type
_entity_poly.pdbx_seq_one_letter_code
_entity_poly.pdbx_strand_id
1 'polypeptide(L)'
;MARTDYEKMSEQVQKRINEEPGIADPSRISVRTEKAGGLLNRRRVIILEGSISNEAEGERAAEVAQAVLGGSDAVEIENRLVVPLI
;
A
#
# COMPACT_ATOMS: atom_id res chain seq x y z
N MET A 1 -10.60 -20.47 1.46
CA MET A 1 -11.06 -19.32 0.64
C MET A 1 -10.48 -18.03 1.23
N ALA A 2 -9.19 -17.74 1.00
CA ALA A 2 -8.52 -16.58 1.62
C ALA A 2 -7.59 -15.85 0.64
N ARG A 3 -7.66 -16.14 -0.65
CA ARG A 3 -6.86 -15.45 -1.69
C ARG A 3 -7.63 -14.22 -2.21
N THR A 4 -8.94 -14.37 -2.33
CA THR A 4 -9.88 -13.40 -2.90
C THR A 4 -10.05 -12.13 -2.06
N ASP A 5 -9.89 -12.20 -0.73
CA ASP A 5 -10.13 -11.03 0.12
C ASP A 5 -8.96 -10.04 0.11
N TYR A 6 -7.71 -10.53 0.00
CA TYR A 6 -6.52 -9.66 0.02
C TYR A 6 -6.22 -9.02 -1.34
N GLU A 7 -6.45 -9.74 -2.44
CA GLU A 7 -6.36 -9.15 -3.80
C GLU A 7 -7.35 -7.97 -3.91
N LYS A 8 -8.58 -8.15 -3.41
CA LYS A 8 -9.55 -7.07 -3.26
C LYS A 8 -9.08 -5.93 -2.35
N MET A 9 -8.37 -6.24 -1.25
CA MET A 9 -7.79 -5.21 -0.38
C MET A 9 -6.73 -4.37 -1.10
N SER A 10 -5.78 -4.99 -1.82
CA SER A 10 -4.80 -4.22 -2.62
C SER A 10 -5.47 -3.38 -3.70
N GLU A 11 -6.51 -3.91 -4.36
CA GLU A 11 -7.28 -3.15 -5.36
C GLU A 11 -8.02 -1.97 -4.73
N GLN A 12 -8.59 -2.14 -3.54
CA GLN A 12 -9.24 -1.06 -2.80
C GLN A 12 -8.25 0.01 -2.36
N VAL A 13 -7.07 -0.38 -1.86
CA VAL A 13 -5.99 0.55 -1.50
C VAL A 13 -5.53 1.31 -2.74
N GLN A 14 -5.24 0.62 -3.85
CA GLN A 14 -4.86 1.25 -5.12
C GLN A 14 -5.91 2.24 -5.60
N LYS A 15 -7.19 1.83 -5.58
CA LYS A 15 -8.30 2.70 -5.98
C LYS A 15 -8.35 3.96 -5.11
N ARG A 16 -8.17 3.82 -3.80
CA ARG A 16 -8.24 4.96 -2.88
C ARG A 16 -7.05 5.90 -3.06
N ILE A 17 -5.86 5.37 -3.31
CA ILE A 17 -4.67 6.16 -3.65
C ILE A 17 -4.89 6.95 -4.95
N ASN A 18 -5.47 6.33 -5.97
CA ASN A 18 -5.78 6.99 -7.25
C ASN A 18 -6.81 8.12 -7.11
N GLU A 19 -7.65 8.08 -6.08
CA GLU A 19 -8.65 9.10 -5.77
C GLU A 19 -8.16 10.16 -4.77
N GLU A 20 -6.94 10.02 -4.22
CA GLU A 20 -6.42 10.90 -3.17
C GLU A 20 -5.86 12.20 -3.79
N PRO A 21 -6.48 13.36 -3.53
CA PRO A 21 -6.07 14.63 -4.14
C PRO A 21 -4.71 15.14 -3.64
N GLY A 22 -4.20 14.59 -2.53
CA GLY A 22 -2.89 14.93 -1.97
C GLY A 22 -1.71 14.27 -2.67
N ILE A 23 -1.95 13.43 -3.69
CA ILE A 23 -0.91 12.72 -4.45
C ILE A 23 -0.93 13.26 -5.88
N ALA A 24 0.16 13.92 -6.32
CA ALA A 24 0.17 14.60 -7.61
C ALA A 24 0.13 13.65 -8.81
N ASP A 25 0.81 12.50 -8.71
CA ASP A 25 0.82 11.47 -9.75
C ASP A 25 0.66 10.06 -9.14
N PRO A 26 -0.57 9.69 -8.75
CA PRO A 26 -0.82 8.39 -8.11
C PRO A 26 -0.61 7.22 -9.06
N SER A 27 -0.56 7.46 -10.39
CA SER A 27 -0.29 6.40 -11.38
C SER A 27 1.12 5.82 -11.27
N ARG A 28 2.04 6.56 -10.64
CA ARG A 28 3.40 6.11 -10.34
C ARG A 28 3.51 5.24 -9.09
N ILE A 29 2.40 5.06 -8.36
CA ILE A 29 2.32 4.25 -7.16
C ILE A 29 1.60 2.95 -7.50
N SER A 30 2.25 1.83 -7.25
CA SER A 30 1.69 0.49 -7.36
C SER A 30 1.52 -0.13 -5.98
N VAL A 31 0.40 -0.79 -5.77
CA VAL A 31 0.07 -1.51 -4.54
C VAL A 31 0.07 -2.99 -4.81
N ARG A 32 0.86 -3.75 -4.05
CA ARG A 32 0.85 -5.22 -4.11
C ARG A 32 0.74 -5.86 -2.73
N THR A 33 0.27 -7.10 -2.71
CA THR A 33 0.20 -7.92 -1.50
C THR A 33 1.28 -8.99 -1.55
N GLU A 34 2.05 -9.11 -0.47
CA GLU A 34 3.00 -10.20 -0.27
C GLU A 34 2.65 -11.02 0.98
N LYS A 35 3.02 -12.29 0.94
CA LYS A 35 2.89 -13.20 2.08
C LYS A 35 4.23 -13.21 2.82
N ALA A 36 4.32 -12.49 3.93
CA ALA A 36 5.51 -12.51 4.78
C ALA A 36 5.36 -13.51 5.93
N GLY A 37 6.44 -14.21 6.24
CA GLY A 37 6.52 -15.14 7.36
C GLY A 37 6.36 -16.62 6.98
N GLY A 38 6.99 -17.48 7.78
CA GLY A 38 7.03 -18.94 7.59
C GLY A 38 5.69 -19.63 7.92
N LEU A 39 5.70 -20.97 7.85
CA LEU A 39 4.51 -21.83 7.94
C LEU A 39 3.57 -21.53 9.14
N LEU A 40 4.12 -20.99 10.22
CA LEU A 40 3.43 -20.71 11.49
C LEU A 40 3.00 -19.25 11.71
N ASN A 41 3.59 -18.28 10.99
CA ASN A 41 3.26 -16.86 11.12
C ASN A 41 2.92 -16.30 9.74
N ARG A 42 1.65 -16.37 9.38
CA ARG A 42 1.14 -15.89 8.09
C ARG A 42 0.80 -14.41 8.20
N ARG A 43 1.79 -13.54 8.34
CA ARG A 43 1.56 -12.11 8.19
C ARG A 43 1.37 -11.78 6.70
N ARG A 44 0.62 -10.73 6.43
CA ARG A 44 0.42 -10.21 5.07
C ARG A 44 1.00 -8.81 5.05
N VAL A 45 1.71 -8.50 3.98
CA VAL A 45 2.34 -7.19 3.82
C VAL A 45 1.73 -6.54 2.60
N ILE A 46 1.20 -5.33 2.77
CA ILE A 46 0.86 -4.43 1.67
C ILE A 46 2.10 -3.62 1.35
N ILE A 47 2.59 -3.73 0.14
CA ILE A 47 3.75 -3.00 -0.32
C ILE A 47 3.27 -1.87 -1.22
N LEU A 48 3.63 -0.65 -0.86
CA LEU A 48 3.49 0.53 -1.70
C LEU A 48 4.83 0.74 -2.40
N GLU A 49 4.86 0.61 -3.73
CA GLU A 49 6.09 0.73 -4.51
C GLU A 49 5.93 1.68 -5.69
N GLY A 50 7.04 2.24 -6.15
CA GLY A 50 7.07 3.21 -7.24
C GLY A 50 7.67 4.53 -6.79
N SER A 51 7.27 5.62 -7.46
CA SER A 51 7.89 6.93 -7.27
C SER A 51 6.88 7.99 -6.85
N ILE A 52 7.29 8.85 -5.94
CA ILE A 52 6.54 9.99 -5.39
C ILE A 52 7.28 11.29 -5.67
N SER A 53 6.57 12.40 -5.67
CA SER A 53 7.16 13.72 -5.94
C SER A 53 7.85 14.32 -4.71
N ASN A 54 7.39 13.94 -3.52
CA ASN A 54 7.91 14.40 -2.23
C ASN A 54 7.54 13.39 -1.11
N GLU A 55 8.16 13.51 0.05
CA GLU A 55 7.94 12.58 1.18
C GLU A 55 6.50 12.63 1.72
N ALA A 56 5.85 13.80 1.69
CA ALA A 56 4.48 13.96 2.18
C ALA A 56 3.46 13.13 1.36
N GLU A 57 3.69 12.96 0.05
CA GLU A 57 2.89 12.04 -0.78
C GLU A 57 3.05 10.59 -0.32
N GLY A 58 4.27 10.19 0.07
CA GLY A 58 4.56 8.85 0.58
C GLY A 58 3.87 8.57 1.91
N GLU A 59 3.91 9.55 2.83
CA GLU A 59 3.17 9.49 4.09
C GLU A 59 1.66 9.39 3.83
N ARG A 60 1.16 10.22 2.91
CA ARG A 60 -0.26 10.23 2.56
C ARG A 60 -0.73 8.91 1.96
N ALA A 61 0.05 8.31 1.07
CA ALA A 61 -0.25 7.00 0.51
C ALA A 61 -0.30 5.91 1.59
N ALA A 62 0.60 5.97 2.58
CA ALA A 62 0.58 5.05 3.72
C ALA A 62 -0.65 5.26 4.62
N GLU A 63 -1.05 6.50 4.90
CA GLU A 63 -2.28 6.81 5.63
C GLU A 63 -3.52 6.26 4.93
N VAL A 64 -3.61 6.46 3.60
CA VAL A 64 -4.71 5.93 2.79
C VAL A 64 -4.76 4.41 2.87
N ALA A 65 -3.61 3.74 2.76
CA ALA A 65 -3.53 2.29 2.92
C ALA A 65 -4.00 1.85 4.31
N GLN A 66 -3.55 2.51 5.39
CA GLN A 66 -3.99 2.19 6.76
C GLN A 66 -5.50 2.36 6.94
N ALA A 67 -6.08 3.44 6.39
CA ALA A 67 -7.50 3.72 6.49
C ALA A 67 -8.35 2.65 5.79
N VAL A 68 -7.92 2.16 4.62
CA VAL A 68 -8.60 1.08 3.90
C VAL A 68 -8.50 -0.26 4.64
N LEU A 69 -7.33 -0.55 5.23
CA LEU A 69 -7.08 -1.80 5.96
C LEU A 69 -7.71 -1.82 7.37
N GLY A 70 -8.27 -0.69 7.82
CA GLY A 70 -9.00 -0.59 9.09
C GLY A 70 -8.14 -0.84 10.33
N GLY A 71 -6.82 -0.60 10.25
CA GLY A 71 -5.90 -0.82 11.38
C GLY A 71 -5.75 -2.29 11.80
N SER A 72 -5.97 -3.24 10.89
CA SER A 72 -5.86 -4.66 11.20
C SER A 72 -4.41 -5.05 11.51
N ASP A 73 -4.10 -5.43 12.76
CA ASP A 73 -2.77 -5.91 13.18
C ASP A 73 -2.26 -7.15 12.40
N ALA A 74 -3.15 -7.78 11.62
CA ALA A 74 -2.82 -8.91 10.76
C ALA A 74 -2.13 -8.49 9.44
N VAL A 75 -2.11 -7.20 9.11
CA VAL A 75 -1.58 -6.67 7.85
C VAL A 75 -0.57 -5.56 8.14
N GLU A 76 0.68 -5.79 7.76
CA GLU A 76 1.74 -4.79 7.82
C GLU A 76 1.75 -3.98 6.51
N ILE A 77 2.15 -2.70 6.58
CA ILE A 77 2.34 -1.86 5.39
C ILE A 77 3.82 -1.55 5.28
N GLU A 78 4.38 -1.84 4.12
CA GLU A 78 5.75 -1.51 3.78
C GLU A 78 5.77 -0.42 2.71
N ASN A 79 6.29 0.75 3.08
CA ASN A 79 6.44 1.86 2.17
C ASN A 79 7.82 1.78 1.46
N ARG A 80 7.80 1.47 0.17
CA ARG A 80 8.98 1.42 -0.72
C ARG A 80 8.92 2.52 -1.79
N LEU A 81 8.15 3.58 -1.55
CA LEU A 81 8.07 4.72 -2.44
C LEU A 81 9.37 5.53 -2.37
N VAL A 82 9.87 5.92 -3.53
CA VAL A 82 11.10 6.70 -3.64
C VAL A 82 10.84 8.06 -4.25
N VAL A 83 11.50 9.09 -3.73
CA VAL A 83 11.57 10.40 -4.39
C VAL A 83 12.70 10.31 -5.43
N PRO A 84 12.41 10.38 -6.73
CA PRO A 84 13.45 10.32 -7.74
C PRO A 84 14.36 11.54 -7.63
N LEU A 85 15.66 11.31 -7.48
CA LEU A 85 16.66 12.38 -7.57
C LEU A 85 16.79 12.75 -9.05
N ILE A 86 16.28 13.92 -9.41
CA ILE A 86 16.40 14.51 -10.76
C ILE A 86 17.73 15.24 -10.89
#